data_AF-A0A9R0SEI0-F1
#
_entry.id   AF-A0A9R0SEI0-F1
#
_cell.length_a   1.000
_cell.length_b   1.000
_cell.length_c   1.000
_cell.angle_alpha   90.00
_cell.angle_beta   90.00
_cell.angle_gamma   90.00
#
_symmetry.space_group_name_H-M   'P 1'
#
loop_
_entity.id
_entity.type
_entity.pdbx_description
1 polymer ?
#
loop_
_entity_poly.entity_id
_entity_poly.type
_entity_poly.pdbx_seq_one_letter_code
_entity_poly.pdbx_strand_id
1 'polypeptide(L)'
;MDAATSTGMEELSWCARCAGLAFLFFSVCVVALGAALFLARRWPWCSCHVCRSYLTGSWARDFTNLGDWYAHLLRCSPTGTVAVHVLGCTITANPANVEHMLHTRFDNFPKGKPFAAVLGDLLGGGIFNVDGDAWRHQRKMASLELGSVAVRSYAYGIVAEEVEARLLPLLADAADNGRVVDLQDVFRRFAFDIVVSFLLAGRDTVSSALTTIFMFPPVQFDSKFCAADDVLPDGTYVTAGARVMYHPYAMGRMPRIWGDDCEKFRPERWLTGPGGTFMPESLYRYPVFQAGLRVCLGKELAVMEMKAVSVAVVKQFDVEVVGQKGAVPRFAPGLTASISGGLPVRVRRV
;
A
#
# COMPACT_ATOMS: atom_id res chain seq x y z
N MET A 1 68.50 -34.89 -23.71
CA MET A 1 68.72 -34.83 -25.17
C MET A 1 67.37 -35.14 -25.81
N ASP A 2 66.36 -34.32 -25.53
CA ASP A 2 66.08 -33.00 -26.13
C ASP A 2 65.50 -33.22 -27.55
N ALA A 3 64.42 -32.62 -28.01
CA ALA A 3 63.35 -31.80 -27.45
C ALA A 3 62.30 -31.71 -28.58
N ALA A 4 60.99 -31.76 -28.28
CA ALA A 4 59.96 -31.13 -29.12
C ALA A 4 58.58 -31.27 -28.45
N THR A 5 58.37 -30.45 -27.43
CA THR A 5 57.05 -29.96 -27.01
C THR A 5 56.43 -29.09 -28.11
N SER A 6 55.32 -29.55 -28.71
CA SER A 6 54.20 -28.78 -29.29
C SER A 6 53.46 -29.75 -30.21
N THR A 7 52.19 -30.13 -30.02
CA THR A 7 51.02 -29.27 -30.14
C THR A 7 49.79 -30.08 -29.69
N GLY A 8 49.56 -30.20 -28.39
CA GLY A 8 48.31 -30.74 -27.85
C GLY A 8 47.24 -29.66 -27.80
N MET A 9 46.86 -29.06 -28.94
CA MET A 9 45.82 -28.01 -28.93
C MET A 9 45.17 -27.65 -30.28
N GLU A 10 45.02 -28.56 -31.23
CA GLU A 10 44.32 -28.30 -32.50
C GLU A 10 43.74 -29.65 -32.97
N GLU A 11 42.43 -29.91 -33.06
CA GLU A 11 41.38 -29.12 -33.67
C GLU A 11 40.03 -29.36 -32.96
N LEU A 12 39.40 -28.31 -32.43
CA LEU A 12 37.93 -28.35 -32.35
C LEU A 12 37.43 -28.38 -33.79
N SER A 13 36.55 -29.34 -34.12
CA SER A 13 35.96 -29.44 -35.45
C SER A 13 35.45 -28.06 -35.90
N TRP A 14 35.65 -27.74 -37.18
CA TRP A 14 35.21 -26.47 -37.75
C TRP A 14 33.77 -26.10 -37.35
N CYS A 15 32.89 -27.11 -37.27
CA CYS A 15 31.52 -26.97 -36.80
C CYS A 15 31.42 -26.50 -35.34
N ALA A 16 32.25 -27.02 -34.42
CA ALA A 16 32.26 -26.59 -33.04
C ALA A 16 32.83 -25.17 -32.87
N ARG A 17 33.82 -24.78 -33.69
CA ARG A 17 34.33 -23.40 -33.73
C ARG A 17 33.27 -22.42 -34.26
N CYS A 18 32.58 -22.78 -35.33
CA CYS A 18 31.48 -21.99 -35.89
C CYS A 18 30.29 -21.87 -34.92
N ALA A 19 29.92 -22.96 -34.24
CA ALA A 19 28.86 -22.94 -33.23
C ALA A 19 29.24 -22.08 -32.01
N GLY A 20 30.50 -22.17 -31.54
CA GLY A 20 31.02 -21.32 -30.46
C GLY A 20 31.02 -19.84 -30.82
N LEU A 21 31.44 -19.49 -32.04
CA LEU A 21 31.39 -18.11 -32.54
C LEU A 21 29.95 -17.59 -32.69
N ALA A 22 29.03 -18.43 -33.17
CA ALA A 22 27.61 -18.07 -33.25
C ALA A 22 26.99 -17.85 -31.86
N PHE A 23 27.34 -18.68 -30.88
CA PHE A 23 26.87 -18.52 -29.50
C PHE A 23 27.45 -17.26 -28.84
N LEU A 24 28.74 -16.97 -29.04
CA LEU A 24 29.36 -15.73 -28.57
C LEU A 24 28.73 -14.50 -29.23
N PHE A 25 28.50 -14.53 -30.54
CA PHE A 25 27.82 -13.44 -31.24
C PHE A 25 26.40 -13.23 -30.72
N PHE A 26 25.63 -14.30 -30.53
CA PHE A 26 24.29 -14.23 -29.95
C PHE A 26 24.32 -13.67 -28.53
N SER A 27 25.25 -14.13 -27.69
CA SER A 27 25.42 -13.63 -26.32
C SER A 27 25.79 -12.14 -26.29
N VAL A 28 26.73 -11.70 -27.14
CA VAL A 28 27.10 -10.29 -27.29
C VAL A 28 25.92 -9.46 -27.78
N CYS A 29 25.13 -9.95 -28.75
CA CYS A 29 23.93 -9.27 -29.22
C CYS A 29 22.85 -9.16 -28.15
N VAL A 30 22.64 -10.20 -27.32
CA VAL A 30 21.70 -10.16 -26.19
C VAL A 30 22.17 -9.19 -25.12
N VAL A 31 23.47 -9.15 -24.80
CA VAL A 31 24.04 -8.20 -23.84
C VAL A 31 23.98 -6.76 -24.39
N ALA A 32 24.29 -6.56 -25.68
CA ALA A 32 24.21 -5.26 -26.33
C ALA A 32 22.76 -4.77 -26.44
N LEU A 33 21.81 -5.64 -26.75
CA LEU A 33 20.37 -5.34 -26.72
C LEU A 33 19.91 -5.05 -25.30
N GLY A 34 20.36 -5.82 -24.31
CA GLY A 34 20.08 -5.55 -22.89
C GLY A 34 20.62 -4.19 -22.45
N ALA A 35 21.85 -3.85 -22.86
CA ALA A 35 22.46 -2.54 -22.59
C ALA A 35 21.75 -1.41 -23.35
N ALA A 36 21.38 -1.61 -24.61
CA ALA A 36 20.63 -0.63 -25.41
C ALA A 36 19.22 -0.41 -24.85
N LEU A 37 18.51 -1.46 -24.43
CA LEU A 37 17.21 -1.35 -23.76
C LEU A 37 17.33 -0.72 -22.37
N PHE A 38 18.41 -1.00 -21.65
CA PHE A 38 18.71 -0.36 -20.36
C PHE A 38 19.04 1.14 -20.53
N LEU A 39 19.80 1.50 -21.56
CA LEU A 39 20.11 2.88 -21.93
C LEU A 39 18.88 3.61 -22.50
N ALA A 40 18.03 2.94 -23.30
CA ALA A 40 16.77 3.47 -23.80
C ALA A 40 15.73 3.64 -22.69
N ARG A 41 15.71 2.75 -21.68
CA ARG A 41 14.96 2.95 -20.42
C ARG A 41 15.49 4.12 -19.59
N ARG A 42 16.79 4.44 -19.71
CA ARG A 42 17.42 5.62 -19.09
C ARG A 42 17.25 6.90 -19.91
N TRP A 43 16.87 6.81 -21.18
CA TRP A 43 16.59 8.00 -21.99
C TRP A 43 15.31 8.64 -21.46
N PRO A 44 15.36 9.87 -20.91
CA PRO A 44 14.18 10.44 -20.28
C PRO A 44 13.17 10.76 -21.38
N TRP A 45 12.05 10.05 -21.39
CA TRP A 45 10.87 10.45 -22.17
C TRP A 45 10.32 11.80 -21.68
N CYS A 46 10.83 12.30 -20.55
CA CYS A 46 10.56 13.63 -20.02
C CYS A 46 11.76 14.19 -19.25
N SER A 47 12.14 15.44 -19.51
CA SER A 47 13.22 16.15 -18.83
C SER A 47 12.75 17.04 -17.67
N CYS A 48 11.47 16.95 -17.28
CA CYS A 48 10.91 17.81 -16.23
C CYS A 48 11.52 17.54 -14.84
N HIS A 49 11.45 18.55 -13.97
CA HIS A 49 11.99 18.48 -12.61
C HIS A 49 11.45 17.28 -11.83
N VAL A 50 10.15 16.98 -11.91
CA VAL A 50 9.52 15.86 -11.19
C VAL A 50 10.14 14.51 -11.61
N CYS A 51 10.28 14.27 -12.92
CA CYS A 51 10.83 13.01 -13.43
C CYS A 51 12.33 12.88 -13.13
N ARG A 52 13.08 13.99 -13.23
CA ARG A 52 14.50 14.02 -12.86
C ARG A 52 14.69 13.73 -11.38
N SER A 53 13.91 14.37 -10.51
CA SER A 53 14.01 14.17 -9.06
C SER A 53 13.66 12.74 -8.67
N TYR A 54 12.64 12.14 -9.29
CA TYR A 54 12.30 10.73 -9.10
C TYR A 54 13.44 9.80 -9.49
N LEU A 55 13.95 9.92 -10.73
CA LEU A 55 14.98 9.04 -11.28
C LEU A 55 16.32 9.14 -10.55
N THR A 56 16.70 10.34 -10.15
CA THR A 56 17.98 10.59 -9.46
C THR A 56 17.91 10.35 -7.96
N GLY A 57 16.70 10.15 -7.41
CA GLY A 57 16.47 10.08 -5.97
C GLY A 57 16.77 11.39 -5.24
N SER A 58 16.90 12.52 -5.94
CA SER A 58 17.29 13.79 -5.33
C SER A 58 16.26 14.31 -4.32
N TRP A 59 15.00 13.88 -4.40
CA TRP A 59 13.95 14.19 -3.43
C TRP A 59 14.30 13.74 -2.00
N ALA A 60 15.14 12.71 -1.83
CA ALA A 60 15.54 12.20 -0.53
C ALA A 60 16.45 13.17 0.25
N ARG A 61 16.89 14.27 -0.38
CA ARG A 61 17.64 15.36 0.29
C ARG A 61 16.73 16.21 1.17
N ASP A 62 15.51 16.46 0.70
CA ASP A 62 14.56 17.37 1.34
C ASP A 62 13.45 16.63 2.09
N PHE A 63 13.20 15.36 1.74
CA PHE A 63 12.09 14.57 2.27
C PHE A 63 12.55 13.23 2.84
N THR A 64 12.01 12.90 4.02
CA THR A 64 12.26 11.64 4.71
C THR A 64 11.61 10.45 3.98
N ASN A 65 10.38 10.63 3.50
CA ASN A 65 9.63 9.59 2.82
C ASN A 65 9.22 10.02 1.42
N LEU A 66 9.08 9.04 0.51
CA LEU A 66 8.56 9.28 -0.84
C LEU A 66 7.14 9.86 -0.80
N GLY A 67 6.32 9.44 0.18
CA GLY A 67 4.97 9.98 0.38
C GLY A 67 4.97 11.45 0.79
N ASP A 68 5.98 11.92 1.52
CA ASP A 68 6.14 13.34 1.89
C ASP A 68 6.46 14.17 0.64
N TRP A 69 7.33 13.65 -0.22
CA TRP A 69 7.65 14.27 -1.50
C TRP A 69 6.41 14.35 -2.42
N TYR A 70 5.62 13.28 -2.54
CA TYR A 70 4.36 13.33 -3.28
C TYR A 70 3.37 14.33 -2.69
N ALA A 71 3.24 14.39 -1.37
CA ALA A 71 2.40 15.38 -0.70
C ALA A 71 2.86 16.81 -1.04
N HIS A 72 4.17 17.07 -1.05
CA HIS A 72 4.72 18.35 -1.46
C HIS A 72 4.37 18.70 -2.92
N LEU A 73 4.56 17.77 -3.87
CA LEU A 73 4.21 17.98 -5.28
C LEU A 73 2.72 18.31 -5.46
N LEU A 74 1.85 17.55 -4.80
CA LEU A 74 0.40 17.72 -4.88
C LEU A 74 -0.06 19.03 -4.23
N ARG A 75 0.60 19.45 -3.14
CA ARG A 75 0.35 20.74 -2.49
C ARG A 75 0.70 21.92 -3.41
N CYS A 76 1.83 21.83 -4.12
CA CYS A 76 2.29 22.86 -5.05
C CYS A 76 1.47 22.89 -6.36
N SER A 77 0.78 21.81 -6.71
CA SER A 77 -0.09 21.78 -7.89
C SER A 77 -1.36 22.62 -7.66
N PRO A 78 -1.74 23.52 -8.59
CA PRO A 78 -2.97 24.31 -8.48
C PRO A 78 -4.22 23.44 -8.33
N THR A 79 -4.31 22.35 -9.09
CA THR A 79 -5.45 21.41 -9.09
C THR A 79 -5.34 20.31 -8.05
N GLY A 80 -4.18 20.15 -7.43
CA GLY A 80 -3.89 18.99 -6.58
C GLY A 80 -3.64 17.70 -7.37
N THR A 81 -3.29 17.81 -8.66
CA THR A 81 -2.98 16.69 -9.55
C THR A 81 -1.65 16.92 -10.25
N VAL A 82 -0.83 15.88 -10.36
CA VAL A 82 0.52 15.93 -10.96
C VAL A 82 0.76 14.70 -11.82
N ALA A 83 1.34 14.91 -13.01
CA ALA A 83 1.80 13.82 -13.87
C ALA A 83 3.26 13.47 -13.58
N VAL A 84 3.54 12.18 -13.38
CA VAL A 84 4.88 11.61 -13.25
C VAL A 84 5.17 10.80 -14.51
N HIS A 85 5.60 11.49 -15.57
CA HIS A 85 5.74 10.92 -16.92
C HIS A 85 6.65 9.69 -16.99
N VAL A 86 7.73 9.65 -16.21
CA VAL A 86 8.64 8.50 -16.17
C VAL A 86 7.98 7.21 -15.67
N LEU A 87 6.92 7.33 -14.87
CA LEU A 87 6.12 6.22 -14.40
C LEU A 87 4.86 5.98 -15.25
N GLY A 88 4.60 6.85 -16.24
CA GLY A 88 3.34 6.85 -16.99
C GLY A 88 2.12 6.98 -16.08
N CYS A 89 2.25 7.72 -14.97
CA CYS A 89 1.17 7.85 -14.00
C CYS A 89 0.77 9.31 -13.70
N THR A 90 -0.52 9.49 -13.42
CA THR A 90 -1.11 10.73 -12.93
C THR A 90 -1.49 10.52 -11.47
N ILE A 91 -1.03 11.37 -10.57
CA ILE A 91 -1.30 11.29 -9.14
C ILE A 91 -2.20 12.46 -8.74
N THR A 92 -3.26 12.20 -7.99
CA THR A 92 -4.20 13.23 -7.53
C THR A 92 -4.45 13.18 -6.02
N ALA A 93 -4.66 14.35 -5.43
CA ALA A 93 -5.20 14.56 -4.10
C ALA A 93 -6.51 15.37 -4.16
N ASN A 94 -7.11 15.54 -5.34
CA ASN A 94 -8.36 16.25 -5.50
C ASN A 94 -9.56 15.33 -5.22
N PRO A 95 -10.41 15.61 -4.21
CA PRO A 95 -11.57 14.78 -3.88
C PRO A 95 -12.53 14.56 -5.05
N ALA A 96 -12.73 15.56 -5.92
CA ALA A 96 -13.61 15.43 -7.08
C ALA A 96 -13.09 14.40 -8.08
N ASN A 97 -11.77 14.33 -8.29
CA ASN A 97 -11.16 13.31 -9.12
C ASN A 97 -11.29 11.91 -8.49
N VAL A 98 -11.17 11.81 -7.16
CA VAL A 98 -11.38 10.55 -6.45
C VAL A 98 -12.82 10.06 -6.59
N GLU A 99 -13.80 10.96 -6.45
CA GLU A 99 -15.22 10.65 -6.70
C GLU A 99 -15.46 10.24 -8.15
N HIS A 100 -14.89 10.97 -9.11
CA HIS A 100 -14.97 10.62 -10.53
C HIS A 100 -14.48 9.21 -10.79
N MET A 101 -13.34 8.83 -10.23
CA MET A 101 -12.75 7.50 -10.42
C MET A 101 -13.52 6.38 -9.72
N LEU A 102 -14.01 6.63 -8.50
CA LEU A 102 -14.56 5.57 -7.63
C LEU A 102 -16.09 5.47 -7.66
N HIS A 103 -16.76 6.44 -8.29
CA HIS A 103 -18.21 6.51 -8.37
C HIS A 103 -18.69 6.88 -9.78
N THR A 104 -18.42 8.10 -10.25
CA THR A 104 -19.04 8.65 -11.47
C THR A 104 -18.66 7.88 -12.74
N ARG A 105 -17.38 7.57 -12.92
CA ARG A 105 -16.80 6.90 -14.08
C ARG A 105 -16.13 5.58 -13.69
N PHE A 106 -16.72 4.89 -12.70
CA PHE A 106 -16.17 3.69 -12.08
C PHE A 106 -15.67 2.63 -13.07
N ASP A 107 -16.44 2.34 -14.13
CA ASP A 107 -16.09 1.32 -15.12
C ASP A 107 -14.90 1.71 -16.01
N ASN A 108 -14.61 3.01 -16.12
CA ASN A 108 -13.46 3.51 -16.85
C ASN A 108 -12.16 3.42 -16.03
N PHE A 109 -12.23 3.11 -14.73
CA PHE A 109 -11.08 3.02 -13.83
C PHE A 109 -10.99 1.65 -13.15
N PRO A 110 -10.80 0.55 -13.91
CA PRO A 110 -10.48 -0.77 -13.34
C PRO A 110 -9.13 -0.77 -12.61
N LYS A 111 -8.88 -1.83 -11.82
CA LYS A 111 -7.53 -2.11 -11.30
C LYS A 111 -6.55 -2.47 -12.41
N GLY A 112 -7.05 -3.06 -13.49
CA GLY A 112 -6.30 -3.26 -14.73
C GLY A 112 -5.31 -4.41 -14.68
N LYS A 113 -4.91 -4.88 -15.87
CA LYS A 113 -4.01 -6.02 -16.06
C LYS A 113 -2.65 -5.87 -15.36
N PRO A 114 -1.99 -4.70 -15.33
CA PRO A 114 -0.70 -4.57 -14.66
C PRO A 114 -0.79 -4.80 -13.14
N PHE A 115 -1.87 -4.37 -12.50
CA PHE A 115 -2.12 -4.68 -11.09
C PHE A 115 -2.38 -6.18 -10.91
N ALA A 116 -3.20 -6.74 -11.80
CA ALA A 116 -3.55 -8.16 -11.77
C ALA A 116 -2.34 -9.10 -11.94
N ALA A 117 -1.34 -8.69 -12.73
CA ALA A 117 -0.12 -9.44 -12.95
C ALA A 117 0.80 -9.45 -11.73
N VAL A 118 0.91 -8.33 -11.00
CA VAL A 118 1.78 -8.22 -9.81
C VAL A 118 1.28 -9.11 -8.67
N LEU A 119 -0.03 -9.21 -8.51
CA LEU A 119 -0.66 -9.96 -7.42
C LEU A 119 -1.31 -11.27 -7.88
N GLY A 120 -1.20 -11.63 -9.15
CA GLY A 120 -1.88 -12.78 -9.75
C GLY A 120 -1.49 -14.11 -9.12
N ASP A 121 -0.20 -14.33 -8.92
CA ASP A 121 0.31 -15.57 -8.31
C ASP A 121 -0.13 -15.74 -6.85
N LEU A 122 -0.33 -14.62 -6.14
CA LEU A 122 -0.71 -14.61 -4.73
C LEU A 122 -2.23 -14.62 -4.52
N LEU A 123 -2.96 -13.82 -5.30
CA LEU A 123 -4.38 -13.49 -5.10
C LEU A 123 -5.32 -14.14 -6.12
N GLY A 124 -4.76 -14.77 -7.15
CA GLY A 124 -5.52 -15.45 -8.20
C GLY A 124 -6.60 -14.56 -8.81
N GLY A 125 -7.77 -15.16 -9.06
CA GLY A 125 -8.99 -14.49 -9.53
C GLY A 125 -9.88 -13.97 -8.40
N GLY A 126 -9.33 -13.66 -7.22
CA GLY A 126 -10.09 -13.15 -6.08
C GLY A 126 -10.51 -11.68 -6.22
N ILE A 127 -11.34 -11.21 -5.28
CA ILE A 127 -11.98 -9.87 -5.29
C ILE A 127 -10.98 -8.71 -5.36
N PHE A 128 -9.73 -8.97 -4.97
CA PHE A 128 -8.65 -8.01 -5.04
C PHE A 128 -8.03 -7.87 -6.43
N ASN A 129 -8.24 -8.85 -7.32
CA ASN A 129 -7.57 -8.93 -8.61
C ASN A 129 -8.51 -8.85 -9.82
N VAL A 130 -9.79 -9.18 -9.62
CA VAL A 130 -10.81 -9.11 -10.69
C VAL A 130 -11.43 -7.72 -10.82
N ASP A 131 -11.93 -7.43 -12.02
CA ASP A 131 -12.69 -6.23 -12.38
C ASP A 131 -14.03 -6.63 -13.05
N GLY A 132 -14.88 -5.64 -13.35
CA GLY A 132 -16.15 -5.85 -14.05
C GLY A 132 -17.15 -6.70 -13.26
N ASP A 133 -17.93 -7.52 -13.97
CA ASP A 133 -19.05 -8.27 -13.38
C ASP A 133 -18.59 -9.34 -12.39
N ALA A 134 -17.46 -9.98 -12.64
CA ALA A 134 -16.85 -10.93 -11.70
C ALA A 134 -16.56 -10.26 -10.36
N TRP A 135 -16.00 -9.04 -10.39
CA TRP A 135 -15.77 -8.27 -9.17
C TRP A 135 -17.08 -7.87 -8.49
N ARG A 136 -18.10 -7.41 -9.23
CA ARG A 136 -19.40 -7.03 -8.65
C ARG A 136 -20.05 -8.22 -7.95
N HIS A 137 -20.02 -9.40 -8.57
CA HIS A 137 -20.57 -10.62 -8.01
C HIS A 137 -19.83 -11.02 -6.72
N GLN A 138 -18.51 -11.17 -6.76
CA GLN A 138 -17.71 -11.54 -5.58
C GLN A 138 -17.87 -10.52 -4.45
N ARG A 139 -17.90 -9.23 -4.78
CA ARG A 139 -18.13 -8.16 -3.78
C ARG A 139 -19.51 -8.24 -3.16
N LYS A 140 -20.56 -8.48 -3.96
CA LYS A 140 -21.91 -8.59 -3.43
C LYS A 140 -22.01 -9.74 -2.43
N MET A 141 -21.48 -10.91 -2.77
CA MET A 141 -21.45 -12.07 -1.87
C MET A 141 -20.67 -11.75 -0.59
N ALA A 142 -19.43 -11.26 -0.71
CA ALA A 142 -18.61 -10.93 0.46
C ALA A 142 -19.25 -9.83 1.35
N SER A 143 -19.95 -8.87 0.77
CA SER A 143 -20.65 -7.81 1.53
C SER A 143 -21.82 -8.33 2.36
N LEU A 144 -22.50 -9.38 1.90
CA LEU A 144 -23.60 -10.00 2.64
C LEU A 144 -23.08 -10.78 3.84
N GLU A 145 -22.02 -11.57 3.64
CA GLU A 145 -21.39 -12.35 4.72
C GLU A 145 -20.82 -11.44 5.81
N LEU A 146 -19.95 -10.50 5.44
CA LEU A 146 -19.29 -9.58 6.37
C LEU A 146 -20.25 -8.55 6.99
N GLY A 147 -21.37 -8.26 6.32
CA GLY A 147 -22.41 -7.38 6.82
C GLY A 147 -23.33 -8.04 7.87
N SER A 148 -23.34 -9.38 7.95
CA SER A 148 -24.25 -10.10 8.83
C SER A 148 -23.95 -9.82 10.32
N VAL A 149 -25.00 -9.81 11.14
CA VAL A 149 -24.85 -9.61 12.59
C VAL A 149 -24.09 -10.77 13.23
N ALA A 150 -24.36 -12.01 12.79
CA ALA A 150 -23.69 -13.20 13.29
C ALA A 150 -22.17 -13.13 13.10
N VAL A 151 -21.72 -12.82 11.87
CA VAL A 151 -20.28 -12.69 11.57
C VAL A 151 -19.64 -11.57 12.38
N ARG A 152 -20.28 -10.40 12.48
CA ARG A 152 -19.74 -9.28 13.27
C ARG A 152 -19.67 -9.57 14.76
N SER A 153 -20.70 -10.22 15.31
CA SER A 153 -20.71 -10.65 16.71
C SER A 153 -19.62 -11.68 16.98
N TYR A 154 -19.40 -12.60 16.04
CA TYR A 154 -18.36 -13.61 16.15
C TYR A 154 -16.96 -12.99 16.10
N ALA A 155 -16.71 -12.10 15.13
CA ALA A 155 -15.46 -11.36 15.04
C ALA A 155 -15.17 -10.55 16.32
N TYR A 156 -16.19 -9.92 16.91
CA TYR A 156 -16.04 -9.23 18.19
C TYR A 156 -15.59 -10.18 19.31
N GLY A 157 -16.16 -11.38 19.39
CA GLY A 157 -15.76 -12.40 20.37
C GLY A 157 -14.28 -12.76 20.25
N ILE A 158 -13.80 -13.00 19.03
CA ILE A 158 -12.37 -13.27 18.77
C ILE A 158 -11.50 -12.09 19.21
N VAL A 159 -11.86 -10.86 18.81
CA VAL A 159 -11.08 -9.67 19.18
C VAL A 159 -11.01 -9.54 20.70
N ALA A 160 -12.13 -9.70 21.41
CA ALA A 160 -12.16 -9.61 22.87
C ALA A 160 -11.28 -10.69 23.52
N GLU A 161 -11.37 -11.93 23.06
CA GLU A 161 -10.55 -13.04 23.54
C GLU A 161 -9.05 -12.81 23.29
N GLU A 162 -8.65 -12.41 22.08
CA GLU A 162 -7.25 -12.11 21.76
C GLU A 162 -6.71 -10.92 22.58
N VAL A 163 -7.55 -9.92 22.86
CA VAL A 163 -7.18 -8.80 23.73
C VAL A 163 -6.89 -9.29 25.15
N GLU A 164 -7.81 -10.06 25.74
CA GLU A 164 -7.73 -10.50 27.14
C GLU A 164 -6.68 -11.59 27.37
N ALA A 165 -6.60 -12.56 26.45
CA ALA A 165 -5.73 -13.73 26.61
C ALA A 165 -4.28 -13.48 26.18
N ARG A 166 -4.03 -12.50 25.29
CA ARG A 166 -2.70 -12.34 24.66
C ARG A 166 -2.17 -10.92 24.70
N LEU A 167 -2.93 -9.94 24.22
CA LEU A 167 -2.44 -8.55 24.15
C LEU A 167 -2.19 -7.95 25.54
N LEU A 168 -3.20 -7.97 26.41
CA LEU A 168 -3.09 -7.39 27.76
C LEU A 168 -2.02 -8.10 28.62
N PRO A 169 -1.94 -9.45 28.66
CA PRO A 169 -0.87 -10.15 29.38
C PRO A 169 0.53 -9.81 28.87
N LEU A 170 0.72 -9.67 27.55
CA LEU A 170 2.02 -9.29 26.98
C LEU A 170 2.44 -7.88 27.43
N LEU A 171 1.52 -6.92 27.39
CA LEU A 171 1.79 -5.54 27.82
C LEU A 171 1.98 -5.44 29.34
N ALA A 172 1.22 -6.22 30.11
CA ALA A 172 1.38 -6.37 31.56
C ALA A 172 2.78 -6.88 31.92
N ASP A 173 3.22 -7.99 31.32
CA ASP A 173 4.54 -8.58 31.54
C ASP A 173 5.66 -7.63 31.07
N ALA A 174 5.43 -6.84 30.02
CA ALA A 174 6.37 -5.79 29.61
C ALA A 174 6.47 -4.66 30.65
N ALA A 175 5.33 -4.23 31.20
CA ALA A 175 5.26 -3.17 32.20
C ALA A 175 5.92 -3.59 33.52
N ASP A 176 5.63 -4.81 33.99
CA ASP A 176 6.13 -5.32 35.28
C ASP A 176 7.65 -5.52 35.27
N ASN A 177 8.22 -5.85 34.10
CA ASN A 177 9.67 -6.05 33.91
C ASN A 177 10.39 -4.82 33.33
N GLY A 178 9.69 -3.70 33.10
CA GLY A 178 10.27 -2.49 32.51
C GLY A 178 10.87 -2.69 31.10
N ARG A 179 10.38 -3.67 30.34
CA ARG A 179 10.90 -4.01 29.00
C ARG A 179 10.37 -3.04 27.95
N VAL A 180 11.23 -2.74 26.98
CA VAL A 180 10.83 -2.03 25.77
C VAL A 180 10.28 -3.04 24.77
N VAL A 181 9.10 -2.77 24.23
CA VAL A 181 8.43 -3.62 23.24
C VAL A 181 8.24 -2.87 21.93
N ASP A 182 8.36 -3.55 20.79
CA ASP A 182 8.01 -2.96 19.50
C ASP A 182 6.49 -3.06 19.29
N LEU A 183 5.79 -1.95 19.50
CA LEU A 183 4.33 -1.91 19.41
C LEU A 183 3.84 -2.15 17.97
N GLN A 184 4.64 -1.82 16.96
CA GLN A 184 4.31 -2.13 15.58
C GLN A 184 4.29 -3.64 15.35
N ASP A 185 5.29 -4.36 15.86
CA ASP A 185 5.33 -5.82 15.73
C ASP A 185 4.22 -6.50 16.53
N VAL A 186 3.94 -6.02 17.75
CA VAL A 186 2.85 -6.52 18.59
C VAL A 186 1.50 -6.39 17.87
N PHE A 187 1.15 -5.20 17.38
CA PHE A 187 -0.12 -5.01 16.66
C PHE A 187 -0.17 -5.74 15.34
N ARG A 188 0.96 -5.88 14.65
CA ARG A 188 1.03 -6.69 13.43
C ARG A 188 0.70 -8.16 13.72
N ARG A 189 1.29 -8.76 14.76
CA ARG A 189 1.00 -10.15 15.14
C ARG A 189 -0.44 -10.30 15.64
N PHE A 190 -0.92 -9.37 16.45
CA PHE A 190 -2.28 -9.35 16.94
C PHE A 190 -3.31 -9.33 15.79
N ALA A 191 -3.16 -8.43 14.82
CA ALA A 191 -4.03 -8.36 13.65
C ALA A 191 -3.95 -9.64 12.79
N PHE A 192 -2.76 -10.24 12.67
CA PHE A 192 -2.58 -11.52 11.98
C PHE A 192 -3.38 -12.63 12.66
N ASP A 193 -3.27 -12.71 13.97
CA ASP A 193 -3.90 -13.75 14.77
C ASP A 193 -5.43 -13.62 14.74
N ILE A 194 -5.98 -12.40 14.81
CA ILE A 194 -7.44 -12.18 14.62
C ILE A 194 -7.90 -12.70 13.26
N VAL A 195 -7.18 -12.35 12.19
CA VAL A 195 -7.55 -12.78 10.84
C VAL A 195 -7.48 -14.30 10.72
N VAL A 196 -6.42 -14.92 11.24
CA VAL A 196 -6.27 -16.39 11.21
C VAL A 196 -7.36 -17.08 12.04
N SER A 197 -7.63 -16.61 13.26
CA SER A 197 -8.69 -17.15 14.13
C SER A 197 -10.06 -17.03 13.47
N PHE A 198 -10.35 -15.89 12.86
CA PHE A 198 -11.60 -15.67 12.14
C PHE A 198 -11.75 -16.61 10.93
N LEU A 199 -10.67 -16.86 10.18
CA LEU A 199 -10.67 -17.79 9.05
C LEU A 199 -10.80 -19.25 9.47
N LEU A 200 -10.07 -19.67 10.52
CA LEU A 200 -10.03 -21.06 10.96
C LEU A 200 -11.32 -21.50 11.66
N ALA A 201 -11.97 -20.58 12.35
CA ALA A 201 -13.19 -20.89 13.08
C ALA A 201 -14.47 -20.80 12.23
N GLY A 202 -14.37 -20.29 10.99
CA GLY A 202 -15.41 -20.38 9.96
C GLY A 202 -15.60 -21.80 9.39
N ARG A 203 -15.72 -22.81 10.26
CA ARG A 203 -15.64 -24.26 9.95
C ARG A 203 -16.65 -24.82 8.93
N ASP A 204 -17.62 -24.02 8.44
CA ASP A 204 -18.59 -24.47 7.42
C ASP A 204 -18.56 -23.67 6.10
N THR A 205 -17.56 -22.81 5.86
CA THR A 205 -17.36 -22.12 4.55
C THR A 205 -15.91 -22.23 4.04
N VAL A 206 -15.25 -23.34 4.35
CA VAL A 206 -13.86 -23.62 3.96
C VAL A 206 -13.78 -24.02 2.48
N SER A 207 -13.73 -23.04 1.58
CA SER A 207 -13.11 -23.22 0.25
C SER A 207 -12.75 -21.90 -0.45
N SER A 208 -13.51 -20.82 -0.24
CA SER A 208 -13.34 -19.60 -1.05
C SER A 208 -12.40 -18.54 -0.47
N ALA A 209 -12.04 -18.64 0.82
CA ALA A 209 -11.31 -17.59 1.56
C ALA A 209 -9.82 -17.90 1.83
N LEU A 210 -9.29 -19.03 1.32
CA LEU A 210 -7.86 -19.34 1.36
C LEU A 210 -7.03 -18.66 0.24
N THR A 211 -7.59 -17.74 -0.55
CA THR A 211 -6.90 -17.20 -1.73
C THR A 211 -6.28 -15.81 -1.56
N THR A 212 -6.11 -15.26 -0.36
CA THR A 212 -5.46 -13.94 -0.23
C THR A 212 -4.80 -13.80 1.12
N ILE A 213 -3.53 -14.18 1.20
CA ILE A 213 -2.66 -13.83 2.33
C ILE A 213 -2.76 -12.32 2.56
N PHE A 214 -3.40 -11.95 3.67
CA PHE A 214 -3.78 -10.57 3.96
C PHE A 214 -2.57 -9.77 4.44
N MET A 215 -2.20 -8.78 3.63
CA MET A 215 -1.21 -7.78 3.99
C MET A 215 -1.90 -6.67 4.81
N PHE A 216 -1.39 -6.46 6.02
CA PHE A 216 -1.78 -5.44 6.99
C PHE A 216 -1.98 -4.05 6.33
N PRO A 217 -3.14 -3.36 6.44
CA PRO A 217 -3.29 -1.98 5.95
C PRO A 217 -2.44 -1.01 6.80
N PRO A 218 -1.82 0.04 6.21
CA PRO A 218 -2.45 1.01 5.32
C PRO A 218 -1.69 1.22 3.99
N VAL A 219 -2.37 0.94 2.87
CA VAL A 219 -1.85 1.16 1.52
C VAL A 219 -1.64 2.67 1.29
N GLN A 220 -0.42 3.09 0.95
CA GLN A 220 -0.09 4.51 0.83
C GLN A 220 -0.62 5.15 -0.47
N PHE A 221 -0.77 4.35 -1.52
CA PHE A 221 -1.18 4.75 -2.85
C PHE A 221 -2.11 3.71 -3.48
N ASP A 222 -3.24 4.15 -4.02
CA ASP A 222 -4.15 3.27 -4.75
C ASP A 222 -4.08 3.60 -6.25
N SER A 223 -3.93 2.58 -7.08
CA SER A 223 -3.79 2.73 -8.53
C SER A 223 -5.01 2.17 -9.26
N LYS A 224 -5.49 2.92 -10.24
CA LYS A 224 -6.43 2.50 -11.26
C LYS A 224 -5.84 2.75 -12.64
N PHE A 225 -6.38 2.11 -13.66
CA PHE A 225 -5.92 2.27 -15.04
C PHE A 225 -7.09 2.77 -15.86
N CYS A 226 -6.88 3.83 -16.63
CA CYS A 226 -7.90 4.41 -17.47
C CYS A 226 -8.20 3.46 -18.64
N ALA A 227 -9.44 2.98 -18.78
CA ALA A 227 -9.81 2.02 -19.82
C ALA A 227 -9.96 2.69 -21.19
N ALA A 228 -10.48 3.91 -21.22
CA ALA A 228 -10.63 4.78 -22.37
C ALA A 228 -10.27 6.22 -21.98
N ASP A 229 -9.84 7.03 -22.95
CA ASP A 229 -9.52 8.45 -22.74
C ASP A 229 -10.59 9.17 -21.90
N ASP A 230 -10.14 10.00 -20.97
CA ASP A 230 -11.00 10.72 -20.04
C ASP A 230 -10.42 12.09 -19.68
N VAL A 231 -11.28 12.97 -19.18
CA VAL A 231 -10.89 14.24 -18.58
C VAL A 231 -11.39 14.24 -17.15
N LEU A 232 -10.46 14.35 -16.20
CA LEU A 232 -10.80 14.44 -14.78
C LEU A 232 -11.52 15.78 -14.50
N PRO A 233 -12.35 15.87 -13.43
CA PRO A 233 -13.08 17.09 -13.08
C PRO A 233 -12.23 18.36 -12.95
N ASP A 234 -10.94 18.22 -12.66
CA ASP A 234 -10.00 19.35 -12.60
C ASP A 234 -9.41 19.78 -13.96
N GLY A 235 -9.88 19.18 -15.06
CA GLY A 235 -9.42 19.45 -16.43
C GLY A 235 -8.22 18.61 -16.87
N THR A 236 -7.68 17.73 -16.01
CA THR A 236 -6.55 16.87 -16.37
C THR A 236 -6.98 15.81 -17.37
N TYR A 237 -6.42 15.84 -18.58
CA TYR A 237 -6.62 14.78 -19.59
C TYR A 237 -5.79 13.54 -19.26
N VAL A 238 -6.41 12.37 -19.40
CA VAL A 238 -5.80 11.06 -19.14
C VAL A 238 -6.05 10.16 -20.34
N THR A 239 -4.99 9.61 -20.92
CA THR A 239 -5.09 8.69 -22.05
C THR A 239 -5.47 7.28 -21.60
N ALA A 240 -6.13 6.53 -22.47
CA ALA A 240 -6.37 5.10 -22.29
C ALA A 240 -5.06 4.35 -21.96
N GLY A 241 -5.13 3.42 -21.02
CA GLY A 241 -4.01 2.66 -20.47
C GLY A 241 -3.16 3.39 -19.42
N ALA A 242 -3.32 4.72 -19.26
CA ALA A 242 -2.55 5.45 -18.26
C ALA A 242 -2.95 5.06 -16.83
N ARG A 243 -1.96 5.03 -15.93
CA ARG A 243 -2.18 4.77 -14.51
C ARG A 243 -2.62 6.06 -13.82
N VAL A 244 -3.76 6.04 -13.15
CA VAL A 244 -4.23 7.15 -12.31
C VAL A 244 -4.24 6.70 -10.85
N MET A 245 -3.61 7.48 -9.99
CA MET A 245 -3.42 7.16 -8.59
C MET A 245 -3.99 8.27 -7.74
N TYR A 246 -4.71 7.94 -6.68
CA TYR A 246 -4.95 8.88 -5.59
C TYR A 246 -4.13 8.47 -4.37
N HIS A 247 -3.70 9.46 -3.59
CA HIS A 247 -2.72 9.26 -2.54
C HIS A 247 -3.31 9.61 -1.17
N PRO A 248 -4.00 8.66 -0.48
CA PRO A 248 -4.68 8.92 0.80
C PRO A 248 -3.78 9.58 1.86
N TYR A 249 -2.52 9.13 1.96
CA TYR A 249 -1.54 9.73 2.88
C TYR A 249 -1.28 11.22 2.61
N ALA A 250 -1.16 11.61 1.33
CA ALA A 250 -0.98 13.00 0.93
C ALA A 250 -2.27 13.79 1.13
N MET A 251 -3.43 13.23 0.77
CA MET A 251 -4.74 13.86 0.97
C MET A 251 -5.00 14.22 2.43
N GLY A 252 -4.56 13.39 3.39
CA GLY A 252 -4.61 13.71 4.83
C GLY A 252 -3.78 14.93 5.26
N ARG A 253 -2.87 15.42 4.41
CA ARG A 253 -1.93 16.53 4.68
C ARG A 253 -2.12 17.70 3.71
N MET A 254 -3.31 17.83 3.13
CA MET A 254 -3.63 18.89 2.18
C MET A 254 -4.34 20.06 2.87
N PRO A 255 -3.75 21.27 2.89
CA PRO A 255 -4.42 22.46 3.42
C PRO A 255 -5.73 22.79 2.71
N ARG A 256 -5.81 22.53 1.39
CA ARG A 256 -7.06 22.69 0.62
C ARG A 256 -8.20 21.76 1.07
N ILE A 257 -7.89 20.66 1.75
CA ILE A 257 -8.90 19.71 2.27
C ILE A 257 -9.15 19.95 3.76
N TRP A 258 -8.11 20.25 4.54
CA TRP A 258 -8.18 20.23 6.00
C TRP A 258 -7.85 21.56 6.69
N GLY A 259 -7.49 22.60 5.94
CA GLY A 259 -6.98 23.88 6.47
C GLY A 259 -5.52 23.81 6.91
N ASP A 260 -5.01 24.92 7.43
CA ASP A 260 -3.59 25.07 7.80
C ASP A 260 -3.14 24.16 8.96
N ASP A 261 -4.09 23.63 9.72
CA ASP A 261 -3.84 22.68 10.81
C ASP A 261 -3.83 21.22 10.34
N CYS A 262 -3.74 20.95 9.03
CA CYS A 262 -3.77 19.60 8.46
C CYS A 262 -2.65 18.67 8.96
N GLU A 263 -1.54 19.22 9.45
CA GLU A 263 -0.42 18.46 10.00
C GLU A 263 -0.52 18.27 11.53
N LYS A 264 -1.49 18.90 12.19
CA LYS A 264 -1.69 18.80 13.64
C LYS A 264 -2.59 17.62 13.99
N PHE A 265 -2.18 16.83 14.99
CA PHE A 265 -3.04 15.80 15.58
C PHE A 265 -4.19 16.46 16.37
N ARG A 266 -5.39 16.43 15.80
CA ARG A 266 -6.59 17.09 16.35
C ARG A 266 -7.82 16.18 16.23
N PRO A 267 -8.06 15.26 17.18
CA PRO A 267 -9.22 14.37 17.18
C PRO A 267 -10.56 15.10 17.16
N GLU A 268 -10.63 16.30 17.73
CA GLU A 268 -11.84 17.11 17.83
C GLU A 268 -12.35 17.57 16.45
N ARG A 269 -11.52 17.47 15.40
CA ARG A 269 -11.93 17.76 14.01
C ARG A 269 -13.11 16.88 13.57
N TRP A 270 -13.22 15.69 14.13
CA TRP A 270 -14.26 14.72 13.80
C TRP A 270 -15.50 14.86 14.68
N LEU A 271 -15.54 15.84 15.58
CA LEU A 271 -16.63 16.04 16.54
C LEU A 271 -17.42 17.30 16.19
N THR A 272 -18.74 17.23 16.26
CA THR A 272 -19.66 18.34 15.98
C THR A 272 -20.70 18.50 17.09
N GLY A 273 -21.19 19.74 17.28
CA GLY A 273 -22.22 20.08 18.26
C GLY A 273 -21.75 20.11 19.73
N PRO A 274 -22.61 20.58 20.66
CA PRO A 274 -22.33 20.57 22.09
C PRO A 274 -22.20 19.12 22.60
N GLY A 275 -21.10 18.79 23.28
CA GLY A 275 -20.82 17.44 23.79
C GLY A 275 -20.07 16.51 22.82
N GLY A 276 -19.79 16.96 21.58
CA GLY A 276 -18.90 16.28 20.64
C GLY A 276 -19.46 14.98 20.07
N THR A 277 -20.37 15.09 19.09
CA THR A 277 -20.87 13.93 18.34
C THR A 277 -19.95 13.62 17.17
N PHE A 278 -19.51 12.36 17.04
CA PHE A 278 -18.68 11.93 15.93
C PHE A 278 -19.41 12.07 14.59
N MET A 279 -18.81 12.82 13.66
CA MET A 279 -19.29 12.98 12.29
C MET A 279 -18.20 12.48 11.33
N PRO A 280 -18.44 11.36 10.62
CA PRO A 280 -17.48 10.86 9.64
C PRO A 280 -17.40 11.82 8.45
N GLU A 281 -16.18 12.08 7.98
CA GLU A 281 -15.96 12.85 6.75
C GLU A 281 -16.28 12.03 5.49
N SER A 282 -16.53 12.73 4.38
CA SER A 282 -16.60 12.14 3.06
C SER A 282 -15.39 11.25 2.76
N LEU A 283 -15.67 10.02 2.34
CA LEU A 283 -14.63 9.07 1.93
C LEU A 283 -13.88 9.54 0.68
N TYR A 284 -14.43 10.44 -0.12
CA TYR A 284 -13.71 11.05 -1.25
C TYR A 284 -12.68 12.08 -0.79
N ARG A 285 -12.86 12.69 0.39
CA ARG A 285 -11.88 13.59 1.03
C ARG A 285 -10.86 12.83 1.87
N TYR A 286 -11.28 11.71 2.47
CA TYR A 286 -10.43 10.86 3.30
C TYR A 286 -10.53 9.37 2.91
N PRO A 287 -9.97 8.95 1.76
CA PRO A 287 -10.17 7.62 1.19
C PRO A 287 -9.28 6.52 1.83
N VAL A 288 -9.09 6.53 3.15
CA VAL A 288 -8.28 5.51 3.87
C VAL A 288 -8.89 4.12 3.73
N PHE A 289 -10.22 4.03 3.67
CA PHE A 289 -10.95 2.80 3.37
C PHE A 289 -11.52 2.78 1.94
N GLN A 290 -10.91 3.53 1.00
CA GLN A 290 -11.45 3.81 -0.33
C GLN A 290 -12.80 4.55 -0.26
N ALA A 291 -13.43 4.79 -1.41
CA ALA A 291 -14.73 5.46 -1.51
C ALA A 291 -15.62 4.80 -2.58
N GLY A 292 -16.87 5.27 -2.67
CA GLY A 292 -17.85 4.83 -3.67
C GLY A 292 -18.04 3.31 -3.71
N LEU A 293 -18.00 2.74 -4.90
CA LEU A 293 -18.21 1.31 -5.09
C LEU A 293 -17.02 0.46 -4.57
N ARG A 294 -15.83 1.05 -4.32
CA ARG A 294 -14.65 0.32 -3.83
C ARG A 294 -14.46 0.35 -2.31
N VAL A 295 -15.37 0.94 -1.51
CA VAL A 295 -15.24 0.98 -0.03
C VAL A 295 -14.84 -0.38 0.54
N CYS A 296 -13.85 -0.40 1.44
CA CYS A 296 -13.36 -1.62 2.06
C CYS A 296 -14.50 -2.35 2.79
N LEU A 297 -14.71 -3.64 2.48
CA LEU A 297 -15.73 -4.46 3.13
C LEU A 297 -15.41 -4.70 4.62
N GLY A 298 -14.12 -4.74 4.97
CA GLY A 298 -13.66 -4.89 6.36
C GLY A 298 -13.62 -3.60 7.17
N LYS A 299 -14.08 -2.46 6.64
CA LYS A 299 -14.00 -1.15 7.31
C LYS A 299 -14.58 -1.18 8.72
N GLU A 300 -15.81 -1.68 8.87
CA GLU A 300 -16.51 -1.65 10.16
C GLU A 300 -15.87 -2.59 11.19
N LEU A 301 -15.40 -3.76 10.75
CA LEU A 301 -14.65 -4.69 11.59
C LEU A 301 -13.32 -4.08 12.06
N ALA A 302 -12.55 -3.47 11.15
CA ALA A 302 -11.29 -2.82 11.49
C ALA A 302 -11.50 -1.66 12.47
N VAL A 303 -12.53 -0.84 12.28
CA VAL A 303 -12.86 0.27 13.21
C VAL A 303 -13.29 -0.26 14.58
N MET A 304 -14.05 -1.35 14.63
CA MET A 304 -14.41 -2.02 15.88
C MET A 304 -13.18 -2.55 16.61
N GLU A 305 -12.29 -3.25 15.91
CA GLU A 305 -11.04 -3.80 16.45
C GLU A 305 -10.15 -2.69 17.02
N MET A 306 -9.91 -1.63 16.23
CA MET A 306 -9.12 -0.48 16.66
C MET A 306 -9.69 0.15 17.94
N LYS A 307 -11.03 0.27 18.05
CA LYS A 307 -11.69 0.80 19.25
C LYS A 307 -11.52 -0.12 20.46
N ALA A 308 -11.74 -1.42 20.29
CA ALA A 308 -11.61 -2.40 21.35
C ALA A 308 -10.18 -2.42 21.93
N VAL A 309 -9.18 -2.49 21.05
CA VAL A 309 -7.76 -2.44 21.43
C VAL A 309 -7.40 -1.12 22.10
N SER A 310 -7.79 0.02 21.51
CA SER A 310 -7.48 1.34 22.07
C SER A 310 -8.05 1.51 23.47
N VAL A 311 -9.30 1.12 23.68
CA VAL A 311 -9.96 1.20 25.00
C VAL A 311 -9.30 0.26 26.01
N ALA A 312 -8.96 -0.97 25.61
CA ALA A 312 -8.34 -1.94 26.50
C ALA A 312 -6.94 -1.49 26.95
N VAL A 313 -6.13 -0.96 26.02
CA VAL A 313 -4.77 -0.49 26.31
C VAL A 313 -4.79 0.79 27.15
N VAL A 314 -5.51 1.84 26.72
CA VAL A 314 -5.50 3.15 27.40
C VAL A 314 -6.07 3.09 28.82
N LYS A 315 -6.98 2.15 29.10
CA LYS A 315 -7.53 1.97 30.45
C LYS A 315 -6.55 1.39 31.47
N GLN A 316 -5.52 0.68 31.02
CA GLN A 316 -4.64 -0.11 31.89
C GLN A 316 -3.18 0.33 31.81
N PHE A 317 -2.78 1.01 30.74
CA PHE A 317 -1.40 1.29 30.45
C PHE A 317 -1.13 2.72 29.99
N ASP A 318 -0.03 3.27 30.49
CA ASP A 318 0.63 4.44 29.95
C ASP A 318 1.74 3.98 29.00
N VAL A 319 1.75 4.52 27.77
CA VAL A 319 2.62 4.06 26.67
C VAL A 319 3.50 5.22 26.21
N GLU A 320 4.81 5.08 26.47
CA GLU A 320 5.82 6.08 26.16
C GLU A 320 6.71 5.61 25.01
N VAL A 321 6.78 6.36 23.91
CA VAL A 321 7.66 6.03 22.78
C VAL A 321 9.12 6.24 23.18
N VAL A 322 9.97 5.25 22.91
CA VAL A 322 11.41 5.27 23.22
C VAL A 322 12.21 5.66 21.98
N GLY A 323 13.19 6.55 22.14
CA GLY A 323 14.18 6.83 21.08
C GLY A 323 13.70 7.74 19.94
N GLN A 324 12.40 8.08 19.85
CA GLN A 324 11.87 9.01 18.85
C GLN A 324 11.49 10.37 19.48
N LYS A 325 12.48 11.15 19.94
CA LYS A 325 12.23 12.54 20.37
C LYS A 325 12.13 13.46 19.14
N GLY A 326 10.94 13.56 18.56
CA GLY A 326 10.60 14.55 17.52
C GLY A 326 11.07 14.23 16.09
N ALA A 327 11.60 13.03 15.84
CA ALA A 327 11.98 12.61 14.49
C ALA A 327 10.76 12.12 13.71
N VAL A 328 10.63 12.55 12.44
CA VAL A 328 9.61 12.03 11.52
C VAL A 328 9.91 10.55 11.24
N PRO A 329 8.94 9.62 11.43
CA PRO A 329 9.14 8.21 11.13
C PRO A 329 9.52 8.00 9.66
N ARG A 330 10.54 7.17 9.42
CA ARG A 330 10.86 6.65 8.08
C ARG A 330 9.99 5.44 7.80
N PHE A 331 9.40 5.37 6.63
CA PHE A 331 8.65 4.20 6.20
C PHE A 331 9.56 3.13 5.61
N ALA A 332 9.31 1.87 5.95
CA ALA A 332 9.91 0.73 5.31
C ALA A 332 9.37 0.59 3.87
N PRO A 333 10.20 0.12 2.91
CA PRO A 333 9.72 -0.22 1.58
C PRO A 333 8.64 -1.31 1.67
N GLY A 334 7.48 -1.06 1.09
CA GLY A 334 6.38 -2.02 1.10
C GLY A 334 5.10 -1.42 0.55
N LEU A 335 4.05 -2.25 0.49
CA LEU A 335 2.72 -1.79 0.12
C LEU A 335 2.15 -0.82 1.16
N THR A 336 2.62 -0.92 2.41
CA THR A 336 2.01 -0.30 3.58
C THR A 336 2.99 0.61 4.31
N ALA A 337 2.45 1.61 5.01
CA ALA A 337 3.24 2.63 5.73
C ALA A 337 3.86 2.13 7.04
N SER A 338 4.51 0.96 7.05
CA SER A 338 5.21 0.45 8.23
C SER A 338 6.42 1.33 8.56
N ILE A 339 6.65 1.60 9.84
CA ILE A 339 7.79 2.35 10.34
C ILE A 339 9.04 1.47 10.25
N SER A 340 10.07 1.99 9.59
CA SER A 340 11.40 1.39 9.53
C SER A 340 12.02 1.40 10.94
N GLY A 341 12.44 0.23 11.41
CA GLY A 341 12.97 0.06 12.77
C GLY A 341 11.90 -0.14 13.85
N GLY A 342 10.62 -0.22 13.49
CA GLY A 342 9.54 -0.47 14.44
C GLY A 342 9.09 0.77 15.22
N LEU A 343 8.22 0.55 16.21
CA LEU A 343 7.74 1.54 17.15
C LEU A 343 8.06 1.07 18.59
N PRO A 344 9.31 1.23 19.06
CA PRO A 344 9.70 0.83 20.40
C PRO A 344 9.01 1.71 21.44
N VAL A 345 8.31 1.08 22.39
CA VAL A 345 7.60 1.75 23.48
C VAL A 345 7.97 1.14 24.82
N ARG A 346 7.93 1.96 25.86
CA ARG A 346 7.90 1.54 27.26
C ARG A 346 6.47 1.63 27.75
N VAL A 347 6.01 0.58 28.41
CA VAL A 347 4.65 0.48 28.93
C VAL A 347 4.72 0.53 30.45
N ARG A 348 3.78 1.23 31.09
CA ARG A 348 3.62 1.27 32.56
C ARG A 348 2.16 1.04 32.89
N ARG A 349 1.85 0.43 34.03
CA ARG A 349 0.45 0.32 34.50
C ARG A 349 -0.04 1.69 34.98
N VAL A 350 -1.32 1.98 34.76
CA VAL A 350 -2.02 3.17 35.26
C VAL A 350 -2.68 2.88 36.60
#